data_AF-A0A1F9WXY1-F1
#
_entry.id   AF-A0A1F9WXY1-F1
#
_cell.length_a   1.000
_cell.length_b   1.000
_cell.length_c   1.000
_cell.angle_alpha   90.00
_cell.angle_beta   90.00
_cell.angle_gamma   90.00
#
_symmetry.space_group_name_H-M   'P 1'
#
loop_
_entity.id
_entity.type
_entity.pdbx_description
1 polymer ?
#
loop_
_entity_poly.entity_id
_entity_poly.type
_entity_poly.pdbx_seq_one_letter_code
_entity_poly.pdbx_strand_id
1 'polypeptide(L)'
;MDWKLFLAVFVSIFTAELADKTQFVGITMSSQSGKPWVVWMGSVAGYMVVTAISVFLGSILGKYLKPEIIKYVGGSLFMLIGGLMIMGKL
;
A
#
# COMPACT_ATOMS: atom_id res chain seq x y z
N MET A 1 15.60 4.08 19.06
CA MET A 1 14.87 4.15 17.78
C MET A 1 15.88 3.86 16.69
N ASP A 2 15.78 2.71 16.02
CA ASP A 2 16.73 2.34 14.96
C ASP A 2 16.53 3.22 13.73
N TRP A 3 17.18 4.38 13.71
CA TRP A 3 17.08 5.38 12.64
C TRP A 3 17.41 4.81 11.26
N LYS A 4 18.32 3.83 11.23
CA LYS A 4 18.66 3.07 10.01
C LYS A 4 17.46 2.28 9.47
N LEU A 5 16.69 1.65 10.34
CA LEU A 5 15.49 0.90 9.97
C LEU A 5 14.39 1.84 9.45
N PHE A 6 14.18 2.96 10.15
CA PHE A 6 13.23 3.99 9.72
C PHE A 6 13.53 4.50 8.31
N LEU A 7 14.78 4.92 8.06
CA LEU A 7 15.19 5.41 6.74
C LEU A 7 15.08 4.34 5.66
N ALA A 8 15.49 3.09 5.96
CA ALA A 8 15.41 2.00 4.99
C ALA A 8 13.96 1.70 4.58
N VAL A 9 13.04 1.64 5.54
CA VAL A 9 11.61 1.40 5.28
C VAL A 9 10.99 2.59 4.56
N PHE A 10 11.25 3.82 5.03
CA PHE A 10 10.74 5.04 4.40
C PHE A 10 11.17 5.14 2.94
N VAL A 11 12.46 5.04 2.64
CA VAL A 11 12.97 5.17 1.26
C VAL A 11 12.46 4.05 0.36
N SER A 12 12.40 2.81 0.86
CA SER A 12 11.89 1.67 0.08
C SER A 12 10.43 1.86 -0.30
N ILE A 13 9.57 2.19 0.67
CA ILE A 13 8.15 2.41 0.42
C ILE A 13 7.94 3.66 -0.43
N PHE A 14 8.63 4.77 -0.12
CA PHE A 14 8.53 6.00 -0.87
C PHE A 14 8.89 5.81 -2.35
N THR A 15 9.96 5.07 -2.64
CA THR A 15 10.37 4.75 -4.02
C THR A 15 9.37 3.82 -4.71
N ALA A 16 8.81 2.85 -3.99
CA ALA A 16 7.79 1.94 -4.53
C ALA A 16 6.48 2.68 -4.88
N GLU A 17 6.11 3.71 -4.10
CA GLU A 17 4.85 4.46 -4.25
C GLU A 17 4.98 5.70 -5.16
N LEU A 18 6.20 6.16 -5.48
CA LEU A 18 6.48 7.42 -6.16
C LEU A 18 6.01 7.50 -7.63
N ALA A 19 5.60 6.38 -8.22
CA ALA A 19 5.20 6.31 -9.62
C ALA A 19 3.85 5.57 -9.80
N ASP A 20 3.02 5.56 -8.77
CA ASP A 20 1.75 4.85 -8.81
C ASP A 20 0.62 5.69 -9.42
N LYS A 21 -0.32 5.01 -10.08
CA LYS A 21 -1.50 5.58 -10.73
C LYS A 21 -2.37 6.36 -9.76
N THR A 22 -2.34 6.02 -8.47
CA THR A 22 -3.04 6.73 -7.40
C THR A 22 -2.64 8.21 -7.29
N GLN A 23 -1.40 8.58 -7.59
CA GLN A 23 -0.96 9.98 -7.59
C GLN A 23 -1.64 10.81 -8.71
N PHE A 24 -1.74 10.22 -9.92
CA PHE A 24 -2.47 10.84 -11.03
C PHE A 24 -3.96 10.99 -10.73
N VAL A 25 -4.57 10.03 -10.03
CA VAL A 25 -5.96 10.13 -9.54
C VAL A 25 -6.11 11.30 -8.56
N GLY A 26 -5.16 11.48 -7.63
CA GLY A 26 -5.17 12.62 -6.70
C GLY A 26 -5.05 13.97 -7.41
N ILE A 27 -4.17 14.09 -8.40
CA ILE A 27 -3.99 15.31 -9.20
C ILE A 27 -5.25 15.62 -10.01
N THR A 28 -5.84 14.62 -10.66
CA THR A 28 -7.07 14.81 -11.46
C THR A 28 -8.28 15.15 -10.59
N MET A 29 -8.46 14.48 -9.45
CA MET A 29 -9.53 14.81 -8.51
C MET A 29 -9.37 16.20 -7.90
N SER A 30 -8.15 16.60 -7.54
CA SER A 30 -7.89 17.94 -7.00
C SER A 30 -8.11 19.03 -8.05
N SER A 31 -7.73 18.78 -9.30
CA SER A 31 -7.97 19.68 -10.43
C SER A 31 -9.45 19.81 -10.79
N GLN A 32 -10.24 18.73 -10.71
CA GLN A 32 -11.68 18.77 -11.04
C GLN A 32 -12.52 19.41 -9.93
N SER A 33 -12.19 19.14 -8.67
CA SER A 33 -12.95 19.65 -7.51
C SER A 33 -12.59 21.09 -7.15
N GLY A 34 -11.44 21.60 -7.62
CA GLY A 34 -10.89 22.91 -7.25
C GLY A 34 -10.53 23.04 -5.77
N LYS A 35 -10.55 21.94 -5.01
CA LYS A 35 -10.34 21.90 -3.55
C LYS A 35 -9.23 20.92 -3.19
N PRO A 36 -7.95 21.24 -3.49
CA PRO A 36 -6.83 20.32 -3.31
C PRO A 36 -6.66 19.85 -1.86
N TRP A 37 -6.90 20.74 -0.88
CA TRP A 37 -6.81 20.41 0.54
C TRP A 37 -7.81 19.35 0.99
N VAL A 38 -9.03 19.37 0.44
CA VAL A 38 -10.07 18.39 0.81
C VAL A 38 -9.73 17.02 0.24
N VAL A 39 -9.26 16.97 -1.01
CA VAL A 39 -8.80 15.73 -1.65
C VAL A 39 -7.63 15.15 -0.87
N TRP A 40 -6.64 15.98 -0.51
CA TRP A 40 -5.50 15.55 0.28
C TRP A 40 -5.91 14.98 1.65
N MET A 41 -6.73 15.71 2.41
CA MET A 41 -7.22 15.22 3.71
C MET A 41 -8.04 13.92 3.58
N GLY A 42 -8.88 13.81 2.56
CA GLY A 42 -9.66 12.61 2.28
C GLY A 42 -8.78 11.40 1.97
N SER A 43 -7.78 11.57 1.10
CA SER A 43 -6.81 10.52 0.78
C SER A 43 -6.02 10.10 2.02
N VAL A 44 -5.50 11.06 2.79
CA VAL A 44 -4.73 10.79 4.01
C VAL A 44 -5.58 10.05 5.05
N ALA A 45 -6.82 10.49 5.28
CA ALA A 45 -7.74 9.81 6.20
C ALA A 45 -8.07 8.39 5.73
N GLY A 46 -8.34 8.20 4.43
CA GLY A 46 -8.59 6.90 3.85
C GLY A 46 -7.41 5.93 4.03
N TYR A 47 -6.20 6.38 3.70
CA TYR A 47 -4.98 5.59 3.91
C TYR A 47 -4.73 5.26 5.38
N MET A 48 -4.97 6.19 6.31
CA MET A 48 -4.86 5.92 7.75
C MET A 48 -5.83 4.83 8.20
N VAL A 49 -7.09 4.88 7.76
CA VAL A 49 -8.11 3.89 8.11
C VAL A 49 -7.73 2.51 7.57
N VAL A 50 -7.39 2.43 6.29
CA VAL A 50 -6.98 1.15 5.67
C VAL A 50 -5.75 0.58 6.38
N THR A 51 -4.73 1.41 6.63
CA THR A 51 -3.51 0.98 7.32
C THR A 51 -3.81 0.49 8.74
N ALA A 52 -4.63 1.21 9.50
CA ALA A 52 -5.01 0.81 10.85
C ALA A 52 -5.73 -0.55 10.86
N ILE A 53 -6.67 -0.76 9.94
CA ILE A 53 -7.38 -2.03 9.78
C ILE A 53 -6.39 -3.15 9.39
N SER A 54 -5.51 -2.91 8.42
CA SER A 54 -4.50 -3.87 7.98
C SER A 54 -3.56 -4.29 9.10
N VAL A 55 -3.06 -3.33 9.90
CA VAL A 55 -2.18 -3.60 11.04
C VAL A 55 -2.91 -4.37 12.14
N PHE A 56 -4.15 -3.98 12.45
CA PHE A 56 -4.96 -4.66 13.46
C PHE A 56 -5.24 -6.12 13.07
N LEU A 57 -5.73 -6.35 11.85
CA LEU A 57 -5.97 -7.70 11.33
C LEU A 57 -4.67 -8.50 11.22
N GLY A 58 -3.59 -7.89 10.74
CA GLY A 58 -2.28 -8.51 10.63
C GLY A 58 -1.71 -8.94 11.99
N SER A 59 -1.91 -8.14 13.03
CA SER A 59 -1.49 -8.44 14.40
C SER A 59 -2.26 -9.62 15.00
N ILE A 60 -3.57 -9.72 14.73
CA ILE A 60 -4.38 -10.87 15.17
C ILE A 60 -3.96 -12.12 14.40
N LEU A 61 -3.95 -12.06 13.08
CA LEU A 61 -3.62 -13.20 12.22
C LEU A 61 -2.20 -13.71 12.47
N GLY A 62 -1.24 -12.82 12.75
CA GLY A 62 0.13 -13.18 13.09
C GLY A 62 0.29 -13.98 14.39
N LYS A 63 -0.71 -13.97 15.29
CA LYS A 63 -0.71 -14.83 16.49
C LYS A 63 -1.13 -16.27 16.20
N TYR A 64 -1.93 -16.48 15.16
CA TYR A 64 -2.50 -17.78 14.82
C TYR A 64 -1.82 -18.43 13.60
N LEU A 65 -1.20 -17.64 12.73
CA LEU A 65 -0.54 -18.11 11.51
C LEU A 65 0.97 -18.18 11.67
N LYS A 66 1.55 -19.30 11.22
CA LYS A 66 3.00 -19.43 11.13
C LYS A 66 3.55 -18.44 10.09
N PRO A 67 4.72 -17.80 10.35
CA PRO A 67 5.33 -16.85 9.41
C PRO A 67 5.57 -17.41 8.01
N GLU A 68 5.85 -18.71 7.92
CA GLU A 68 6.06 -19.42 6.65
C GLU A 68 4.81 -19.39 5.76
N ILE A 69 3.62 -19.58 6.33
CA ILE A 69 2.36 -19.57 5.59
C ILE A 69 2.12 -18.18 4.97
N ILE A 70 2.35 -17.12 5.75
CA ILE A 70 2.22 -15.73 5.29
C ILE A 70 3.18 -15.47 4.12
N LYS A 71 4.42 -15.97 4.22
CA LYS A 71 5.43 -15.80 3.16
C LYS A 71 5.06 -16.54 1.88
N TYR A 72 4.64 -17.81 1.97
CA TYR A 72 4.27 -18.60 0.80
C TYR A 72 3.00 -18.08 0.12
N VAL A 73 1.98 -17.72 0.91
CA VAL A 73 0.72 -17.16 0.38
C VAL A 73 0.97 -15.79 -0.25
N GLY A 74 1.74 -14.91 0.41
CA GLY A 74 2.07 -13.60 -0.14
C GLY A 74 2.86 -13.71 -1.44
N GLY A 75 3.88 -14.57 -1.49
CA GLY A 75 4.68 -14.79 -2.70
C GLY A 75 3.89 -15.40 -3.85
N SER A 76 3.01 -16.38 -3.57
CA SER A 76 2.19 -17.01 -4.62
C SER A 76 1.16 -16.05 -5.20
N LEU A 77 0.52 -15.22 -4.36
CA LEU A 77 -0.36 -14.14 -4.81
C LEU A 77 0.39 -13.14 -5.70
N PHE A 78 1.60 -12.74 -5.30
CA PHE A 78 2.41 -11.81 -6.08
C PHE A 78 2.77 -12.39 -7.46
N MET A 79 3.17 -13.67 -7.51
CA MET A 79 3.43 -14.37 -8.78
C MET A 79 2.18 -14.51 -9.64
N LEU A 80 1.03 -14.81 -9.04
CA LEU A 80 -0.25 -14.91 -9.76
C LEU A 80 -0.65 -13.59 -10.39
N ILE A 81 -0.62 -12.49 -9.61
CA ILE A 81 -0.96 -11.16 -10.11
C ILE A 81 0.03 -10.74 -11.20
N GLY A 82 1.33 -10.94 -10.99
CA GLY A 82 2.36 -10.65 -12.00
C GLY A 82 2.15 -11.45 -13.28
N GLY A 83 1.81 -12.74 -13.19
CA GLY A 83 1.51 -13.58 -14.34
C GLY A 83 0.26 -13.12 -15.10
N LEU A 84 -0.82 -12.77 -14.38
CA LEU A 84 -2.05 -12.24 -14.98
C LEU A 84 -1.81 -10.91 -15.70
N MET A 85 -0.97 -10.04 -15.14
CA MET A 85 -0.58 -8.76 -15.73
C MET A 85 0.23 -8.96 -17.02
N ILE A 86 1.17 -9.92 -17.06
CA ILE A 86 1.92 -10.24 -18.28
C ILE A 86 1.00 -10.83 -19.37
N MET A 87 0.00 -11.62 -18.99
CA MET A 87 -0.99 -12.16 -19.92
C MET A 87 -2.01 -11.11 -20.41
N GLY A 88 -1.94 -9.86 -19.93
CA GLY A 88 -2.85 -8.78 -20.29
C GLY A 88 -4.30 -9.01 -19.84
N LYS A 89 -4.52 -9.90 -18.87
CA LYS A 89 -5.83 -10.10 -18.23
C LYS A 89 -6.11 -9.12 -17.10
N LEU A 90 -5.09 -8.35 -16.71
CA LEU A 90 -5.10 -7.27 -15.72
C LEU A 90 -4.28 -6.10 -16.29
#